data_AF-A0A958MQG9-F1
#
_entry.id   AF-A0A958MQG9-F1
#
_cell.length_a   1.000
_cell.length_b   1.000
_cell.length_c   1.000
_cell.angle_alpha   90.00
_cell.angle_beta   90.00
_cell.angle_gamma   90.00
#
_symmetry.space_group_name_H-M   'P 1'
#
loop_
_entity.id
_entity.type
_entity.pdbx_description
1 polymer ?
#
loop_
_entity_poly.entity_id
_entity_poly.type
_entity_poly.pdbx_seq_one_letter_code
_entity_poly.pdbx_strand_id
1 'polypeptide(L)'
;MGEKRNFRSRESRRLRNLPLDLPFQIKYSLYYLLTLTVVLGSLFALILNRVDNCRDLMLQSLGRDDQRITTLFEYASYEISLIVLGVFVTFAAIAFLFSLAAFHRIAGPMNVIVEFIQDLKEGRDEMVGRQLRKNDELKPIMNKLNELARQVPKT
;
A
#
# COMPACT_ATOMS: atom_id res chain seq x y z
N MET A 1 13.85 47.93 24.68
CA MET A 1 14.69 46.73 24.49
C MET A 1 13.76 45.55 24.25
N GLY A 2 13.64 45.11 23.00
CA GLY A 2 12.65 44.13 22.55
C GLY A 2 13.11 42.70 22.81
N GLU A 3 12.27 41.96 23.52
CA GLU A 3 12.42 40.55 23.85
C GLU A 3 12.29 39.69 22.58
N LYS A 4 13.40 39.08 22.14
CA LYS A 4 13.42 38.17 21.00
C LYS A 4 12.69 36.88 21.37
N ARG A 5 11.39 36.81 21.05
CA ARG A 5 10.59 35.58 21.09
C ARG A 5 11.23 34.53 20.19
N ASN A 6 11.74 33.49 20.82
CA ASN A 6 12.46 32.38 20.22
C ASN A 6 11.47 31.49 19.44
N PHE A 7 11.25 31.79 18.16
CA PHE A 7 10.49 30.97 17.22
C PHE A 7 11.33 29.74 16.82
N ARG A 8 11.53 28.79 17.76
CA ARG A 8 12.00 27.45 17.38
C ARG A 8 10.83 26.69 16.76
N SER A 9 10.96 26.45 15.46
CA SER A 9 10.00 25.82 14.55
C SER A 9 9.34 24.56 15.13
N ARG A 10 8.00 24.61 15.24
CA ARG A 10 7.12 23.47 15.58
C ARG A 10 7.07 22.39 14.48
N GLU A 11 7.69 22.62 13.32
CA GLU A 11 7.60 21.73 12.16
C GLU A 11 8.41 20.43 12.30
N SER A 12 9.56 20.45 12.99
CA SER A 12 10.42 19.26 13.08
C SER A 12 9.88 18.17 14.01
N ARG A 13 8.84 18.46 14.81
CA ARG A 13 8.19 17.48 15.69
C ARG A 13 7.13 16.62 14.97
N ARG A 14 6.62 17.05 13.81
CA ARG A 14 5.53 16.33 13.11
C ARG A 14 6.01 15.23 12.16
N LEU A 15 7.21 15.34 11.61
CA LEU A 15 7.76 14.33 10.69
C LEU A 15 8.39 13.13 11.43
N ARG A 16 8.70 13.30 12.72
CA ARG A 16 9.44 12.29 13.49
C ARG A 16 8.55 11.23 14.15
N ASN A 17 7.23 11.44 14.17
CA ASN A 17 6.24 10.46 14.63
C ASN A 17 5.43 9.84 13.47
N LEU A 18 5.81 10.11 12.21
CA LEU A 18 5.07 9.63 11.05
C LEU A 18 5.28 8.13 10.75
N PRO A 19 6.39 7.51 11.19
CA PRO A 19 6.50 6.07 11.19
C PRO A 19 6.82 5.55 12.60
N LEU A 20 5.80 5.41 13.45
CA LEU A 20 5.96 4.67 14.71
C LEU A 20 6.31 3.18 14.48
N ASP A 21 6.12 2.65 13.26
CA ASP A 21 6.48 1.28 12.88
C ASP A 21 6.98 1.16 11.42
N LEU A 22 8.01 1.94 11.06
CA LEU A 22 8.68 1.88 9.74
C LEU A 22 9.03 0.44 9.29
N PRO A 23 9.62 -0.44 10.15
CA PRO A 23 9.99 -1.78 9.70
C PRO A 23 8.80 -2.68 9.42
N PHE A 24 7.67 -2.51 10.13
CA PHE A 24 6.47 -3.28 9.87
C PHE A 24 5.81 -2.79 8.57
N GLN A 25 5.66 -1.47 8.39
CA GLN A 25 5.09 -0.90 7.16
C GLN A 25 5.87 -1.33 5.91
N ILE A 26 7.21 -1.32 5.98
CA ILE A 26 8.06 -1.78 4.86
C ILE A 26 7.88 -3.28 4.60
N LYS A 27 7.85 -4.13 5.63
CA LYS A 27 7.65 -5.58 5.46
C LYS A 27 6.34 -5.90 4.75
N TYR A 28 5.23 -5.32 5.18
CA TYR A 28 3.92 -5.59 4.57
C TYR A 28 3.79 -4.96 3.19
N SER A 29 4.35 -3.76 2.98
CA SER A 29 4.39 -3.14 1.65
C SER A 29 5.23 -3.98 0.68
N LEU A 30 6.32 -4.58 1.16
CA LEU A 30 7.15 -5.49 0.38
C LEU A 30 6.41 -6.78 0.04
N TYR A 31 5.71 -7.40 1.00
CA TYR A 31 4.86 -8.57 0.71
C TYR A 31 3.80 -8.24 -0.34
N TYR A 32 3.12 -7.11 -0.20
CA TYR A 32 2.14 -6.65 -1.17
C TYR A 32 2.77 -6.47 -2.58
N LEU A 33 3.93 -5.81 -2.66
CA LEU A 33 4.63 -5.57 -3.91
C LEU A 33 5.11 -6.87 -4.56
N LEU A 34 5.63 -7.82 -3.77
CA LEU A 34 6.04 -9.15 -4.26
C LEU A 34 4.85 -9.92 -4.82
N THR A 35 3.75 -10.03 -4.07
CA THR A 35 2.54 -10.73 -4.53
C THR A 35 1.98 -10.07 -5.79
N LEU A 36 1.91 -8.74 -5.82
CA LEU A 36 1.42 -7.99 -6.97
C LEU A 36 2.31 -8.22 -8.20
N THR A 37 3.62 -8.19 -8.03
CA THR A 37 4.59 -8.43 -9.12
C THR A 37 4.45 -9.86 -9.66
N VAL A 38 4.26 -10.86 -8.81
CA VAL A 38 4.06 -12.25 -9.24
C VAL A 38 2.77 -12.39 -10.05
N VAL A 39 1.65 -11.84 -9.55
CA VAL A 39 0.34 -11.94 -10.23
C VAL A 39 0.38 -11.23 -11.57
N LEU A 40 0.80 -9.96 -11.58
CA LEU A 40 0.83 -9.17 -12.80
C LEU A 40 1.91 -9.68 -13.77
N GLY A 41 3.05 -10.15 -13.28
CA GLY A 41 4.13 -10.68 -14.10
C GLY A 41 3.71 -11.97 -14.80
N SER A 42 2.92 -12.79 -14.11
CA SER A 42 2.30 -13.98 -14.68
C SER A 42 1.29 -13.60 -15.78
N LEU A 43 0.45 -12.58 -15.55
CA LEU A 43 -0.47 -12.07 -16.58
C LEU A 43 0.29 -11.51 -17.80
N PHE A 44 1.37 -10.78 -17.57
CA PHE A 44 2.22 -10.25 -18.64
C PHE A 44 2.81 -11.38 -19.50
N ALA A 45 3.38 -12.39 -18.86
CA ALA A 45 3.92 -13.56 -19.55
C ALA A 45 2.85 -14.31 -20.37
N LEU A 46 1.62 -14.43 -19.84
CA LEU A 46 0.50 -15.01 -20.57
C LEU A 46 0.12 -14.19 -21.80
N ILE A 47 0.11 -12.85 -21.70
CA ILE A 47 -0.17 -11.97 -22.84
C ILE A 47 0.89 -12.16 -23.92
N LEU A 48 2.18 -12.13 -23.57
CA LEU A 48 3.26 -12.35 -24.54
C LEU A 48 3.14 -13.71 -25.23
N ASN A 49 2.90 -14.77 -24.46
CA ASN A 49 2.69 -16.10 -25.02
C ASN A 49 1.49 -16.15 -25.99
N ARG A 50 0.41 -15.40 -25.71
CA ARG A 50 -0.74 -15.31 -26.62
C ARG A 50 -0.42 -14.52 -27.89
N VAL A 51 0.38 -13.46 -27.80
CA VAL A 51 0.84 -12.69 -28.97
C VAL A 51 1.70 -13.57 -29.87
N ASP A 52 2.64 -14.32 -29.30
CA ASP A 52 3.49 -15.25 -30.06
C ASP A 52 2.69 -16.35 -30.74
N ASN A 53 1.73 -16.96 -30.04
CA ASN A 53 0.84 -17.96 -30.63
C ASN A 53 0.00 -17.39 -31.79
N CYS A 54 -0.48 -16.14 -31.67
CA CYS A 54 -1.21 -15.49 -32.75
C CYS A 54 -0.30 -15.26 -33.97
N ARG A 55 0.95 -14.83 -33.75
CA ARG A 55 1.95 -14.68 -34.82
C ARG A 55 2.15 -16.00 -35.55
N ASP A 56 2.39 -17.08 -34.83
CA ASP A 56 2.70 -18.39 -35.42
C ASP A 56 1.50 -18.97 -36.22
N LEU A 57 0.27 -18.83 -35.69
CA LEU A 57 -0.95 -19.22 -36.40
C LEU A 57 -1.17 -18.40 -37.68
N MET A 58 -0.91 -17.09 -37.64
CA MET A 58 -1.05 -16.24 -38.82
C MET A 58 -0.02 -16.58 -39.89
N LEU A 59 1.25 -16.79 -39.53
CA LEU A 59 2.29 -17.19 -40.46
C LEU A 59 1.99 -18.55 -41.10
N GLN A 60 1.50 -19.52 -40.31
CA GLN A 60 1.07 -20.81 -40.83
C GLN A 60 -0.11 -20.67 -41.81
N SER A 61 -1.10 -19.82 -41.50
CA SER A 61 -2.29 -19.61 -42.34
C SER A 61 -1.98 -18.95 -43.68
N LEU A 62 -0.95 -18.10 -43.73
CA LEU A 62 -0.54 -17.38 -44.93
C LEU A 62 0.29 -18.26 -45.87
N GLY A 63 0.78 -19.42 -45.41
CA GLY A 63 1.56 -20.37 -46.21
C GLY A 63 2.83 -19.78 -46.83
N ARG A 64 3.27 -18.62 -46.34
CA ARG A 64 4.35 -17.81 -46.91
C ARG A 64 5.21 -17.28 -45.79
N ASP A 65 6.47 -17.72 -45.78
CA ASP A 65 7.52 -17.17 -44.92
C ASP A 65 7.97 -15.81 -45.50
N ASP A 66 7.05 -14.85 -45.53
CA ASP A 66 7.30 -13.52 -46.05
C ASP A 66 8.02 -12.71 -44.97
N GLN A 67 9.31 -12.49 -45.19
CA GLN A 67 10.19 -11.72 -44.30
C GLN A 67 9.67 -10.31 -44.01
N ARG A 68 8.83 -9.73 -44.88
CA ARG A 68 8.19 -8.44 -44.61
C ARG A 68 7.06 -8.55 -43.59
N ILE A 69 6.32 -9.65 -43.61
CA ILE A 69 5.22 -9.86 -42.66
C ILE A 69 5.79 -10.15 -41.28
N THR A 70 6.83 -10.97 -41.19
CA THR A 70 7.50 -11.27 -39.91
C THR A 70 8.07 -10.02 -39.25
N THR A 71 8.77 -9.17 -40.00
CA THR A 71 9.31 -7.90 -39.49
C THR A 71 8.21 -6.94 -39.02
N LEU A 72 7.09 -6.82 -39.74
CA LEU A 72 5.95 -6.01 -39.29
C LEU A 72 5.34 -6.53 -37.98
N PHE A 73 5.26 -7.86 -37.81
CA PHE A 73 4.81 -8.47 -36.55
C PHE A 73 5.78 -8.20 -35.41
N GLU A 74 7.09 -8.26 -35.64
CA GLU A 74 8.09 -7.97 -34.61
C GLU A 74 7.95 -6.52 -34.10
N TYR A 75 7.76 -5.55 -35.01
CA TYR A 75 7.51 -4.16 -34.62
C TYR A 75 6.22 -4.02 -33.81
N ALA A 76 5.10 -4.62 -34.27
CA ALA A 76 3.83 -4.56 -33.55
C ALA A 76 3.91 -5.23 -32.17
N SER A 77 4.54 -6.40 -32.08
CA SER A 77 4.75 -7.12 -30.82
C SER A 77 5.63 -6.33 -29.85
N TYR A 78 6.65 -5.64 -30.35
CA TYR A 78 7.48 -4.75 -29.54
C TYR A 78 6.68 -3.57 -28.98
N GLU A 79 5.89 -2.89 -29.81
CA GLU A 79 5.03 -1.78 -29.38
C GLU A 79 4.01 -2.23 -28.33
N ILE A 80 3.32 -3.36 -28.57
CA ILE A 80 2.38 -3.95 -27.62
C ILE A 80 3.09 -4.27 -26.30
N SER A 81 4.29 -4.86 -26.35
CA SER A 81 5.06 -5.19 -25.16
C SER A 81 5.42 -3.94 -24.34
N LEU A 82 5.81 -2.85 -25.00
CA LEU A 82 6.09 -1.57 -24.34
C LEU A 82 4.84 -0.96 -23.70
N ILE A 83 3.70 -0.98 -24.40
CA ILE A 83 2.43 -0.46 -23.88
C ILE A 83 2.02 -1.26 -22.64
N VAL A 84 2.03 -2.59 -22.74
CA VAL A 84 1.62 -3.45 -21.62
C VAL A 84 2.59 -3.29 -20.44
N LEU A 85 3.89 -3.20 -20.68
CA LEU A 85 4.89 -2.92 -19.63
C LEU A 85 4.64 -1.56 -18.98
N GLY A 86 4.35 -0.52 -19.77
CA GLY A 86 4.04 0.81 -19.26
C GLY A 86 2.79 0.83 -18.37
N VAL A 87 1.73 0.14 -18.80
CA VAL A 87 0.50 -0.05 -18.00
C VAL A 87 0.80 -0.80 -16.72
N PHE A 88 1.58 -1.88 -16.80
CA PHE A 88 1.99 -2.69 -15.65
C PHE A 88 2.72 -1.85 -14.60
N VAL A 89 3.75 -1.10 -15.02
CA VAL A 89 4.57 -0.30 -14.10
C VAL A 89 3.74 0.80 -13.47
N THR A 90 2.90 1.47 -14.26
CA THR A 90 2.01 2.53 -13.78
C THR A 90 1.02 2.00 -12.76
N PHE A 91 0.37 0.86 -13.04
CA PHE A 91 -0.55 0.23 -12.12
C PHE A 91 0.14 -0.23 -10.83
N ALA A 92 1.32 -0.86 -10.93
CA ALA A 92 2.10 -1.28 -9.77
C ALA A 92 2.48 -0.10 -8.87
N ALA A 93 2.86 1.05 -9.46
CA ALA A 93 3.16 2.26 -8.71
C ALA A 93 1.92 2.82 -7.98
N ILE A 94 0.77 2.91 -8.66
CA ILE A 94 -0.49 3.37 -8.05
C ILE A 94 -0.92 2.44 -6.92
N ALA A 95 -0.87 1.12 -7.14
CA ALA A 95 -1.23 0.12 -6.14
C ALA A 95 -0.32 0.17 -4.91
N PHE A 96 0.98 0.38 -5.11
CA PHE A 96 1.94 0.56 -4.01
C PHE A 96 1.62 1.80 -3.17
N LEU A 97 1.36 2.96 -3.82
CA LEU A 97 0.97 4.18 -3.13
C LEU A 97 -0.35 4.01 -2.36
N PHE A 98 -1.32 3.33 -2.96
CA PHE A 98 -2.60 3.02 -2.31
C PHE A 98 -2.40 2.12 -1.08
N SER A 99 -1.54 1.09 -1.19
CA SER A 99 -1.20 0.20 -0.07
C SER A 99 -0.57 0.97 1.09
N LEU A 100 0.38 1.89 0.81
CA LEU A 100 0.97 2.76 1.83
C LEU A 100 -0.09 3.64 2.50
N ALA A 101 -0.98 4.25 1.72
CA ALA A 101 -2.04 5.10 2.25
C ALA A 101 -3.03 4.31 3.12
N ALA A 102 -3.43 3.11 2.68
CA ALA A 102 -4.28 2.21 3.45
C ALA A 102 -3.63 1.80 4.77
N PHE A 103 -2.33 1.49 4.74
CA PHE A 103 -1.57 1.14 5.93
C PHE A 103 -1.53 2.29 6.94
N HIS A 104 -1.30 3.52 6.49
CA HIS A 104 -1.32 4.70 7.36
C HIS A 104 -2.69 4.92 8.04
N ARG A 105 -3.80 4.60 7.36
CA ARG A 105 -5.15 4.69 7.96
C ARG A 105 -5.38 3.68 9.08
N ILE A 106 -4.64 2.58 9.12
CA ILE A 106 -4.79 1.51 10.13
C ILE A 106 -3.76 1.65 11.25
N ALA A 107 -2.48 1.91 10.92
CA ALA A 107 -1.38 1.92 11.88
C ALA A 107 -1.52 3.02 12.95
N GLY A 108 -1.96 4.23 12.56
CA GLY A 108 -2.15 5.33 13.51
C GLY A 108 -3.16 4.99 14.62
N PRO A 109 -4.40 4.60 14.25
CA PRO A 109 -5.40 4.18 15.23
C PRO A 109 -4.99 2.95 16.05
N MET A 110 -4.22 2.03 15.47
CA MET A 110 -3.73 0.84 16.18
C MET A 110 -2.82 1.21 17.35
N ASN A 111 -1.88 2.13 17.15
CA ASN A 111 -0.96 2.54 18.22
C ASN A 111 -1.70 3.19 19.39
N VAL A 112 -2.74 3.98 19.10
CA VAL A 112 -3.60 4.57 20.14
C VAL A 112 -4.33 3.49 20.94
N ILE A 113 -4.79 2.42 20.27
CA ILE A 113 -5.43 1.28 20.93
C ILE A 113 -4.44 0.52 21.81
N VAL A 114 -3.22 0.28 21.34
CA VAL A 114 -2.17 -0.41 22.10
C VAL A 114 -1.78 0.38 23.35
N GLU A 115 -1.57 1.70 23.23
CA GLU A 115 -1.35 2.59 24.37
C GLU A 115 -2.51 2.50 25.38
N PHE A 116 -3.75 2.61 24.90
CA PHE A 116 -4.94 2.53 25.73
C PHE A 116 -5.03 1.21 26.53
N ILE A 117 -4.74 0.08 25.88
CA ILE A 117 -4.73 -1.24 26.55
C ILE A 117 -3.62 -1.32 27.60
N GLN A 118 -2.43 -0.78 27.28
CA GLN A 118 -1.31 -0.76 28.22
C GLN A 118 -1.62 0.10 29.45
N ASP A 119 -2.26 1.25 29.26
CA ASP A 119 -2.67 2.12 30.36
C ASP A 119 -3.73 1.47 31.25
N LEU A 120 -4.72 0.79 30.65
CA LEU A 120 -5.69 0.01 31.41
C LEU A 120 -5.03 -1.10 32.23
N LYS A 121 -4.05 -1.80 31.66
CA LYS A 121 -3.31 -2.86 32.36
C LYS A 121 -2.51 -2.31 33.56
N GLU A 122 -2.03 -1.08 33.47
CA GLU A 122 -1.29 -0.40 34.53
C GLU A 122 -2.20 0.34 35.54
N GLY A 123 -3.53 0.22 35.40
CA GLY A 123 -4.50 0.86 36.29
C GLY A 123 -4.58 2.39 36.13
N ARG A 124 -4.05 2.94 35.03
CA ARG A 124 -4.13 4.37 34.73
C ARG A 124 -5.48 4.71 34.10
N ASP A 125 -6.31 5.44 34.85
CA ASP A 125 -7.63 5.89 34.40
C ASP A 125 -7.60 7.06 33.40
N GLU A 126 -6.43 7.69 33.20
CA GLU A 126 -6.28 8.92 32.41
C GLU A 126 -6.75 8.80 30.95
N MET A 127 -6.85 7.58 30.45
CA MET A 127 -7.15 7.30 29.04
C MET A 127 -8.60 6.84 28.81
N VAL A 128 -9.37 6.54 29.87
CA VAL A 128 -10.78 6.14 29.75
C VAL A 128 -11.59 7.29 29.14
N GLY A 129 -12.21 7.04 27.98
CA GLY A 129 -12.93 8.04 27.20
C GLY A 129 -12.15 8.59 25.99
N ARG A 130 -10.88 8.20 25.79
CA ARG A 130 -10.12 8.52 24.58
C ARG A 130 -10.85 7.95 23.36
N GLN A 131 -11.04 8.78 22.33
CA GLN A 131 -11.68 8.40 21.09
C GLN A 131 -10.70 8.47 19.92
N LEU A 132 -10.87 7.57 18.97
CA LEU A 132 -10.24 7.67 17.66
C LEU A 132 -10.87 8.79 16.82
N ARG A 133 -10.18 9.22 15.76
CA ARG A 133 -10.70 10.25 14.85
C ARG A 133 -11.98 9.76 14.18
N LYS A 134 -12.81 10.70 13.73
CA LYS A 134 -14.17 10.40 13.24
C LYS A 134 -14.21 9.31 12.14
N ASN A 135 -13.20 9.28 11.27
CA ASN A 135 -13.13 8.42 10.08
C ASN A 135 -12.08 7.30 10.19
N ASP A 136 -11.63 7.00 11.41
CA ASP A 136 -10.71 5.89 11.65
C ASP A 136 -11.48 4.56 11.61
N GLU A 137 -10.98 3.60 10.83
CA GLU A 137 -11.64 2.30 10.63
C GLU A 137 -11.75 1.48 11.93
N LEU A 138 -10.84 1.70 12.88
CA LEU A 138 -10.78 0.97 14.16
C LEU A 138 -11.68 1.57 15.25
N LYS A 139 -12.49 2.59 14.94
CA LYS A 139 -13.39 3.23 15.91
C LYS A 139 -14.35 2.26 16.62
N PRO A 140 -14.95 1.25 15.95
CA PRO A 140 -15.78 0.26 16.63
C PRO A 140 -15.04 -0.51 17.72
N ILE A 141 -13.75 -0.81 17.51
CA ILE A 141 -12.89 -1.50 18.48
C ILE A 141 -12.63 -0.59 19.68
N MET A 142 -12.25 0.67 19.43
CA MET A 142 -12.00 1.64 20.50
C MET A 142 -13.24 1.89 21.36
N ASN A 143 -14.44 1.91 20.76
CA ASN A 143 -15.68 2.08 21.49
C ASN A 143 -15.93 0.90 22.45
N LYS A 144 -15.75 -0.34 21.98
CA LYS A 144 -15.87 -1.55 22.81
C LYS A 144 -14.82 -1.59 23.92
N LEU A 145 -13.59 -1.16 23.64
CA LEU A 145 -12.53 -1.05 24.64
C LEU A 145 -12.88 -0.04 25.74
N ASN A 146 -13.44 1.11 25.37
CA ASN A 146 -13.93 2.09 26.33
C ASN A 146 -15.12 1.58 27.16
N GLU A 147 -16.00 0.78 26.56
CA GLU A 147 -17.10 0.13 27.27
C GLU A 147 -16.57 -0.88 28.30
N LEU A 148 -15.61 -1.72 27.89
CA LEU A 148 -14.95 -2.68 28.77
C LEU A 148 -14.22 -1.99 29.93
N ALA A 149 -13.46 -0.93 29.63
CA ALA A 149 -12.73 -0.15 30.61
C ALA A 149 -13.61 0.35 31.77
N ARG A 150 -14.88 0.67 31.51
CA ARG A 150 -15.83 1.14 32.53
C ARG A 150 -16.34 0.02 33.44
N GLN A 151 -16.22 -1.23 33.01
CA GLN A 151 -16.70 -2.40 33.73
C GLN A 151 -15.60 -3.07 34.56
N VAL A 152 -14.32 -2.78 34.26
CA VAL A 152 -13.20 -3.34 35.02
C VAL A 152 -13.17 -2.69 36.42
N PRO A 153 -13.25 -3.47 37.50
CA PRO A 153 -13.14 -2.95 38.86
C PRO A 153 -11.77 -2.30 39.06
N LYS A 154 -11.75 -1.09 39.62
CA LYS A 154 -10.50 -0.40 39.95
C LYS A 154 -9.87 -1.12 41.15
N THR A 155 -8.70 -1.71 40.93
CA THR A 155 -7.86 -2.30 41.99
C THR A 155 -7.12 -1.23 42.76
#